data_AF-A0A7Y0AA19-F1
#
_entry.id   AF-A0A7Y0AA19-F1
#
_cell.length_a   1.000
_cell.length_b   1.000
_cell.length_c   1.000
_cell.angle_alpha   90.00
_cell.angle_beta   90.00
_cell.angle_gamma   90.00
#
_symmetry.space_group_name_H-M   'P 1'
#
loop_
_entity.id
_entity.type
_entity.pdbx_description
1 polymer ?
#
loop_
_entity_poly.entity_id
_entity_poly.type
_entity_poly.pdbx_seq_one_letter_code
_entity_poly.pdbx_strand_id
1 'polypeptide(L)'
;MPKDFKHPVLPKDMLLLLKCSTLADAIGELNVELGEFREYFRKNPEVYPVNPIMGELNFSEWVIFHNCYFTHHYNQFGLLFYKEKEVNLLRTK
;
A
#
# COMPACT_ATOMS: atom_id res chain seq x y z
N MET A 1 4.29 7.73 1.49
CA MET A 1 4.35 8.34 2.84
C MET A 1 5.59 9.23 2.94
N PRO A 2 5.63 10.20 3.87
CA PRO A 2 6.86 10.96 4.15
C PRO A 2 8.00 10.03 4.55
N LYS A 3 9.24 10.37 4.17
CA LYS A 3 10.42 9.66 4.68
C LYS A 3 10.44 9.78 6.22
N ASP A 4 10.81 8.70 6.89
CA ASP A 4 10.85 8.57 8.36
C ASP A 4 9.50 8.63 9.09
N PHE A 5 8.38 8.50 8.37
CA PHE A 5 7.06 8.37 8.99
C PHE A 5 6.95 7.07 9.81
N LYS A 6 6.82 7.19 11.14
CA LYS A 6 6.52 6.07 12.03
C LYS A 6 5.00 5.94 12.21
N HIS A 7 4.45 4.78 11.88
CA HIS A 7 3.01 4.54 12.02
C HIS A 7 2.60 4.57 13.52
N PRO A 8 1.52 5.28 13.91
CA PRO A 8 1.16 5.51 15.32
C PRO A 8 0.89 4.25 16.13
N VAL A 9 0.42 3.20 15.46
CA VAL A 9 0.05 1.91 16.08
C VAL A 9 1.25 0.98 16.27
N LEU A 10 2.40 1.28 15.66
CA LEU A 10 3.57 0.41 15.74
C LEU A 10 4.45 0.76 16.95
N PRO A 11 5.14 -0.24 17.55
CA PRO A 11 6.14 0.00 18.58
C PRO A 11 7.21 0.98 18.07
N LYS A 12 7.58 1.97 18.88
CA LYS A 12 8.53 3.02 18.46
C LYS A 12 9.95 2.51 18.23
N ASP A 13 10.35 1.49 18.99
CA ASP A 13 11.74 1.05 19.14
C ASP A 13 11.92 -0.47 18.97
N MET A 14 10.93 -1.15 18.37
CA MET A 14 10.97 -2.59 18.16
C MET A 14 10.45 -2.97 16.77
N LEU A 15 11.13 -3.92 16.14
CA LEU A 15 10.67 -4.55 14.90
C LEU A 15 9.54 -5.54 15.20
N LEU A 16 8.53 -5.59 14.33
CA LEU A 16 7.53 -6.64 14.40
C LEU A 16 8.14 -7.99 14.05
N LEU A 17 7.59 -9.06 14.65
CA LEU A 17 7.93 -10.42 14.26
C LEU A 17 7.50 -10.67 12.81
N LEU A 18 8.35 -11.39 12.06
CA LEU A 18 8.02 -11.83 10.71
C LEU A 18 6.83 -12.80 10.77
N LYS A 19 5.78 -12.49 10.01
CA LYS A 19 4.62 -13.38 9.86
C LYS A 19 4.86 -14.50 8.84
N CYS A 20 5.71 -14.25 7.84
CA CYS A 20 5.99 -15.19 6.75
C CYS A 20 7.49 -15.49 6.69
N SER A 21 7.85 -16.75 6.41
CA SER A 21 9.24 -17.21 6.38
C SER A 21 9.95 -16.86 5.08
N THR A 22 9.22 -16.73 3.96
CA THR A 22 9.77 -16.38 2.65
C THR A 22 8.98 -15.26 1.98
N LEU A 23 9.61 -14.62 0.97
CA LEU A 23 8.94 -13.64 0.13
C LEU A 23 7.79 -14.26 -0.68
N ALA A 24 7.95 -15.50 -1.13
CA ALA A 24 6.89 -16.21 -1.85
C ALA A 24 5.65 -16.42 -0.98
N ASP A 25 5.86 -16.80 0.29
CA ASP A 25 4.77 -16.95 1.26
C ASP A 25 4.07 -15.61 1.51
N ALA A 26 4.84 -14.53 1.68
CA ALA A 26 4.29 -13.19 1.89
C ALA A 26 3.46 -12.69 0.69
N ILE A 27 3.88 -12.99 -0.54
CA ILE A 27 3.11 -12.67 -1.75
C ILE A 27 1.83 -13.53 -1.81
N GLY A 28 1.90 -14.80 -1.41
CA GLY A 28 0.75 -15.69 -1.30
C GLY A 28 -0.29 -15.12 -0.33
N GLU A 29 0.13 -14.75 0.87
CA GLU A 29 -0.72 -14.16 1.91
C GLU A 29 -1.38 -12.86 1.42
N LEU A 30 -0.61 -11.95 0.80
CA LEU A 30 -1.15 -10.70 0.25
C LEU A 30 -2.28 -10.95 -0.77
N ASN A 31 -2.17 -11.98 -1.60
CA ASN A 31 -3.22 -12.32 -2.56
C ASN A 31 -4.50 -12.83 -1.86
N VAL A 32 -4.35 -13.59 -0.77
CA VAL A 32 -5.46 -14.04 0.07
C VAL A 32 -6.13 -12.83 0.73
N GLU A 33 -5.37 -11.97 1.40
CA GLU A 33 -5.87 -10.75 2.06
C GLU A 33 -6.61 -9.82 1.07
N LEU A 34 -6.09 -9.65 -0.15
CA LEU A 34 -6.76 -8.87 -1.20
C LEU A 34 -8.07 -9.52 -1.66
N GLY A 35 -8.15 -10.84 -1.66
CA GLY A 35 -9.37 -11.60 -1.92
C GLY A 35 -10.42 -11.38 -0.84
N GLU A 36 -10.02 -11.52 0.42
CA GLU A 36 -10.87 -11.28 1.58
C GLU A 36 -11.35 -9.83 1.66
N PHE A 37 -10.49 -8.85 1.36
CA PHE A 37 -10.85 -7.44 1.24
C PHE A 37 -11.98 -7.23 0.22
N ARG A 38 -11.86 -7.79 -0.99
CA ARG A 38 -12.91 -7.67 -2.02
C ARG A 38 -14.20 -8.34 -1.58
N GLU A 39 -14.09 -9.54 -1.01
CA GLU A 39 -15.25 -10.30 -0.54
C GLU A 39 -15.98 -9.61 0.62
N TYR A 40 -15.24 -8.97 1.52
CA TYR A 40 -15.78 -8.20 2.64
C TYR A 40 -16.64 -7.04 2.13
N PHE A 41 -16.15 -6.22 1.20
CA PHE A 41 -16.95 -5.13 0.62
C PHE A 41 -18.05 -5.61 -0.32
N ARG A 42 -17.89 -6.75 -0.99
CA ARG A 42 -18.96 -7.36 -1.79
C ARG A 42 -20.16 -7.78 -0.91
N LYS A 43 -19.88 -8.33 0.28
CA LYS A 43 -20.90 -8.72 1.25
C LYS A 43 -21.48 -7.52 2.01
N ASN A 44 -20.71 -6.44 2.12
CA ASN A 44 -21.05 -5.26 2.90
C ASN A 44 -20.80 -4.00 2.05
N PRO A 45 -21.67 -3.65 1.08
CA PRO A 45 -21.42 -2.52 0.18
C PRO A 45 -21.48 -1.14 0.88
N GLU A 46 -22.18 -1.04 2.00
CA GLU A 46 -22.46 0.23 2.70
C GLU A 46 -21.53 0.49 3.90
N VAL A 47 -20.49 -0.34 4.12
CA VAL A 47 -19.58 -0.14 5.26
C VAL A 47 -18.46 0.82 4.94
N TYR A 48 -18.00 1.50 5.99
CA TYR A 48 -16.89 2.46 5.94
C TYR A 48 -15.83 2.11 7.01
N PRO A 49 -15.04 1.03 6.82
CA PRO A 49 -14.03 0.64 7.79
C PRO A 49 -13.00 1.75 8.01
N VAL A 50 -12.63 1.94 9.28
CA VAL A 50 -11.72 3.02 9.70
C VAL A 50 -10.27 2.67 9.38
N ASN A 51 -9.63 3.50 8.56
CA ASN A 51 -8.18 3.58 8.42
C ASN A 51 -7.60 4.45 9.56
N PRO A 52 -6.55 4.02 10.28
CA PRO A 52 -5.98 4.78 11.40
C PRO A 52 -5.47 6.18 11.08
N ILE A 53 -5.18 6.47 9.80
CA ILE A 53 -4.66 7.77 9.34
C ILE A 53 -5.71 8.56 8.57
N MET A 54 -6.49 7.89 7.72
CA MET A 54 -7.43 8.54 6.79
C MET A 54 -8.88 8.60 7.30
N GLY A 55 -9.21 7.92 8.39
CA GLY A 55 -10.57 7.85 8.91
C GLY A 55 -11.44 6.81 8.19
N GLU A 56 -12.75 7.04 8.16
CA GLU A 56 -13.72 6.16 7.50
C GLU A 56 -13.56 6.21 5.98
N LEU A 57 -13.39 5.03 5.35
CA LEU A 57 -13.22 4.92 3.91
C LEU A 57 -14.18 3.87 3.33
N ASN A 58 -14.80 4.19 2.20
CA ASN A 58 -15.53 3.21 1.38
C ASN A 58 -14.57 2.35 0.55
N PHE A 59 -15.12 1.38 -0.20
CA PHE A 59 -14.33 0.47 -1.04
C PHE A 59 -13.40 1.21 -2.02
N SER A 60 -13.91 2.19 -2.75
CA SER A 60 -13.16 2.92 -3.78
C SER A 60 -12.00 3.71 -3.16
N GLU A 61 -12.22 4.31 -2.00
CA GLU A 61 -11.20 5.06 -1.27
C GLU A 61 -10.11 4.14 -0.71
N TRP A 62 -10.49 2.96 -0.19
CA TRP A 62 -9.53 1.93 0.19
C TRP A 62 -8.69 1.44 -1.00
N VAL A 63 -9.28 1.30 -2.18
CA VAL A 63 -8.54 0.95 -3.41
C VAL A 63 -7.53 2.05 -3.77
N ILE A 64 -7.92 3.33 -3.69
CA ILE A 64 -6.99 4.45 -3.91
C ILE A 64 -5.84 4.41 -2.88
N PHE A 65 -6.16 4.20 -1.60
CA PHE A 65 -5.17 4.07 -0.54
C PHE A 65 -4.18 2.93 -0.83
N HIS A 66 -4.66 1.74 -1.18
CA HIS A 66 -3.80 0.61 -1.55
C HIS A 66 -2.86 0.94 -2.71
N ASN A 67 -3.37 1.55 -3.78
CA ASN A 67 -2.53 1.94 -4.93
C ASN A 67 -1.43 2.93 -4.54
N CYS A 68 -1.76 3.94 -3.73
CA CYS A 68 -0.78 4.90 -3.21
C CYS A 68 0.27 4.20 -2.32
N TYR A 69 -0.16 3.27 -1.47
CA TYR A 69 0.70 2.57 -0.53
C TYR A 69 1.65 1.58 -1.24
N PHE A 70 1.13 0.78 -2.17
CA PHE A 70 1.92 -0.16 -2.97
C PHE A 70 2.90 0.57 -3.87
N THR A 71 2.46 1.64 -4.55
CA THR A 71 3.36 2.46 -5.39
C THR A 71 4.53 3.02 -4.59
N HIS A 72 4.27 3.49 -3.37
CA HIS A 72 5.32 3.98 -2.48
C HIS A 72 6.33 2.90 -2.13
N HIS A 73 5.87 1.69 -1.74
CA HIS A 73 6.77 0.58 -1.40
C HIS A 73 7.50 0.03 -2.61
N TYR A 74 6.84 -0.08 -3.77
CA TYR A 74 7.51 -0.47 -5.01
C TYR A 74 8.61 0.52 -5.39
N ASN A 75 8.40 1.82 -5.19
CA ASN A 75 9.45 2.82 -5.37
C ASN A 75 10.59 2.66 -4.33
N GLN A 76 10.27 2.48 -3.05
CA GLN A 76 11.26 2.27 -1.97
C GLN A 76 12.20 1.09 -2.26
N PHE A 77 11.68 0.02 -2.88
CA PHE A 77 12.45 -1.17 -3.25
C PHE A 77 12.99 -1.14 -4.69
N GLY A 78 12.80 -0.04 -5.44
CA GLY A 78 13.30 0.08 -6.81
C GLY A 78 12.62 -0.86 -7.82
N LEU A 79 11.37 -1.26 -7.55
CA LEU A 79 10.58 -2.19 -8.39
C LEU A 79 9.81 -1.49 -9.51
N LEU A 80 9.70 -0.16 -9.47
CA LEU A 80 9.09 0.63 -10.55
C LEU A 80 10.17 1.12 -11.51
N PHE A 81 10.16 0.59 -12.73
CA PHE A 81 10.95 1.13 -13.83
C PHE A 81 10.13 2.20 -14.56
N TYR A 82 10.31 3.47 -14.22
CA TYR A 82 10.01 4.50 -15.21
C TYR A 82 11.04 4.34 -16.32
N LYS A 83 10.63 3.94 -17.52
CA LYS A 83 11.45 4.24 -18.70
C LYS A 83 11.57 5.76 -18.71
N GLU A 84 12.78 6.29 -18.57
CA GLU A 84 13.09 7.66 -18.98
C GLU A 84 12.78 7.78 -20.48
N LYS A 85 11.51 8.02 -20.82
CA LYS A 85 11.12 8.54 -22.11
C LYS A 85 10.78 10.01 -21.90
N GLU A 86 11.75 10.84 -22.30
CA GLU A 86 11.56 12.19 -22.80
C GLU A 86 11.08 13.27 -21.82
N VAL A 87 11.84 13.52 -20.74
CA VAL A 87 11.78 14.81 -20.02
C VAL A 87 13.11 15.57 -20.15
N ASN A 88 13.66 15.59 -21.37
CA ASN A 88 14.78 16.48 -21.73
C ASN A 88 14.47 17.40 -22.92
N LEU A 89 13.21 17.49 -23.37
CA LEU A 89 12.80 18.34 -24.50
C LEU A 89 12.02 19.60 -24.12
N LEU A 90 11.80 19.87 -22.83
CA LEU A 90 11.10 21.10 -22.37
C LEU A 90 11.91 21.96 -21.39
N ARG A 91 13.21 21.69 -21.22
CA ARG A 91 14.11 22.53 -20.40
C ARG A 91 15.10 23.39 -21.19
N THR A 92 14.99 23.41 -22.51
CA THR A 92 15.77 24.28 -23.40
C THR A 92 14.89 24.87 -24.48
N LYS A 93 13.97 25.77 -24.13
CA LYS A 93 13.54 26.91 -24.95
C LYS A 93 13.10 28.05 -24.04
#